data_AF-A0A970DBX4-F1
#
_entry.id   AF-A0A970DBX4-F1
#
_cell.length_a   1.000
_cell.length_b   1.000
_cell.length_c   1.000
_cell.angle_alpha   90.00
_cell.angle_beta   90.00
_cell.angle_gamma   90.00
#
_symmetry.space_group_name_H-M   'P 1'
#
loop_
_entity.id
_entity.type
_entity.pdbx_description
1 polymer ?
#
loop_
_entity_poly.entity_id
_entity_poly.type
_entity_poly.pdbx_seq_one_letter_code
_entity_poly.pdbx_strand_id
1 'polypeptide(L)'
;TSRMTNTFICNGTSTPEEIIANTEYGLYAKYMGGGSVNPATGEFNFAVREGYLIKNGKIDKPVRGATLIGKGFDVLLKIDMVGNNLARGQGMCGSISGSIPADVGQPMIRVSELTVGGREEA
;
A
#
# COMPACT_ATOMS: atom_id res chain seq x y z
N THR A 1 7.82 -26.46 -0.32
CA THR A 1 6.86 -25.58 -1.01
C THR A 1 7.54 -24.26 -1.30
N SER A 2 7.24 -23.60 -2.43
CA SER A 2 7.83 -22.29 -2.75
C SER A 2 7.25 -21.22 -1.81
N ARG A 3 8.11 -20.41 -1.20
CA ARG A 3 7.72 -19.37 -0.24
C ARG A 3 8.51 -18.09 -0.46
N MET A 4 7.89 -16.97 -0.10
CA MET A 4 8.58 -15.68 -0.03
C MET A 4 9.53 -15.65 1.16
N THR A 5 10.59 -14.86 1.06
CA THR A 5 11.51 -14.55 2.15
C THR A 5 11.46 -13.06 2.44
N ASN A 6 12.06 -12.25 1.58
CA ASN A 6 12.11 -10.79 1.70
C ASN A 6 11.70 -10.17 0.36
N THR A 7 10.48 -9.70 0.25
CA THR A 7 9.95 -9.14 -1.01
C THR A 7 9.83 -7.63 -0.88
N PHE A 8 10.50 -6.89 -1.76
CA PHE A 8 10.46 -5.43 -1.71
C PHE A 8 10.56 -4.77 -3.08
N ILE A 9 10.05 -3.54 -3.15
CA ILE A 9 10.23 -2.64 -4.29
C ILE A 9 11.50 -1.81 -4.06
N CYS A 10 12.35 -1.68 -5.07
CA CYS A 10 13.56 -0.85 -5.00
C CYS A 10 13.21 0.64 -5.00
N ASN A 11 14.15 1.47 -4.51
CA ASN A 11 14.02 2.92 -4.58
C ASN A 11 13.87 3.42 -6.03
N GLY A 12 13.00 4.41 -6.19
CA GLY A 12 12.98 5.29 -7.35
C GLY A 12 13.75 6.59 -7.05
N THR A 13 13.31 7.68 -7.67
CA THR A 13 14.00 8.98 -7.61
C THR A 13 13.25 10.05 -6.84
N SER A 14 11.93 9.91 -6.66
CA SER A 14 11.11 10.94 -6.02
C SER A 14 11.36 11.01 -4.51
N THR A 15 11.20 12.18 -3.92
CA THR A 15 11.12 12.31 -2.45
C THR A 15 9.68 12.04 -1.96
N PRO A 16 9.49 11.61 -0.71
CA PRO A 16 8.15 11.51 -0.12
C PRO A 16 7.36 12.83 -0.19
N GLU A 17 8.05 13.95 -0.02
CA GLU A 17 7.47 15.29 -0.07
C GLU A 17 6.98 15.62 -1.49
N GLU A 18 7.75 15.27 -2.53
CA GLU A 18 7.33 15.41 -3.92
C GLU A 18 6.11 14.57 -4.24
N ILE A 19 6.05 13.32 -3.75
CA ILE A 19 4.90 12.43 -3.96
C ILE A 19 3.63 13.01 -3.34
N ILE A 20 3.71 13.50 -2.10
CA ILE A 20 2.59 14.15 -1.42
C ILE A 20 2.19 15.43 -2.15
N ALA A 21 3.15 16.29 -2.50
CA ALA A 21 2.90 17.56 -3.18
C ALA A 21 2.25 17.39 -4.56
N ASN A 22 2.60 16.34 -5.30
CA ASN A 22 2.01 16.03 -6.61
C ASN A 22 0.63 15.33 -6.51
N THR A 23 0.10 15.10 -5.31
CA THR A 23 -1.19 14.45 -5.11
C THR A 23 -2.26 15.48 -4.75
N GLU A 24 -3.17 15.77 -5.69
CA GLU A 24 -4.24 16.76 -5.50
C GLU A 24 -5.30 16.28 -4.50
N TYR A 25 -5.75 15.04 -4.64
CA TYR A 25 -6.71 14.42 -3.74
C TYR A 25 -6.45 12.92 -3.66
N GLY A 26 -6.38 12.37 -2.45
CA GLY A 26 -6.14 10.94 -2.29
C GLY A 26 -6.02 10.49 -0.83
N LEU A 27 -5.73 9.21 -0.64
CA LEU A 27 -5.47 8.63 0.67
C LEU A 27 -3.98 8.37 0.86
N TYR A 28 -3.40 8.99 1.88
CA TYR A 28 -2.09 8.60 2.40
C TYR A 28 -2.25 7.47 3.42
N ALA A 29 -1.95 6.23 3.02
CA ALA A 29 -1.94 5.08 3.91
C ALA A 29 -0.55 4.93 4.58
N LYS A 30 -0.38 5.57 5.75
CA LYS A 30 0.90 5.61 6.46
C LYS A 30 1.28 4.27 7.11
N TYR A 31 0.31 3.58 7.71
CA TYR A 31 0.51 2.23 8.22
C TYR A 31 -0.54 1.27 7.70
N MET A 32 -0.06 0.19 7.09
CA MET A 32 -0.88 -0.91 6.60
C MET A 32 -1.08 -1.96 7.72
N GLY A 33 -2.22 -2.63 7.66
CA GLY A 33 -2.52 -3.83 8.44
C GLY A 33 -2.31 -5.09 7.60
N GLY A 34 -2.88 -6.19 8.07
CA GLY A 34 -2.94 -7.42 7.31
C GLY A 34 -3.88 -7.31 6.10
N GLY A 35 -3.86 -8.35 5.28
CA GLY A 35 -4.76 -8.49 4.14
C GLY A 35 -4.71 -9.88 3.57
N SER A 36 -5.48 -10.08 2.51
CA SER A 36 -5.57 -11.36 1.81
C SER A 36 -5.51 -11.14 0.31
N VAL A 37 -5.05 -12.17 -0.39
CA VAL A 37 -5.02 -12.21 -1.85
C VAL A 37 -5.66 -13.51 -2.30
N ASN A 38 -6.45 -13.45 -3.37
CA ASN A 38 -6.88 -14.62 -4.11
C ASN A 38 -5.90 -14.84 -5.29
N PRO A 39 -5.03 -15.87 -5.24
CA PRO A 39 -4.04 -16.08 -6.29
C PRO A 39 -4.64 -16.43 -7.66
N ALA A 40 -5.87 -16.93 -7.71
CA ALA A 40 -6.52 -17.30 -8.97
C ALA A 40 -7.03 -16.07 -9.74
N THR A 41 -7.51 -15.04 -9.02
CA THR A 41 -8.06 -13.81 -9.63
C THR A 41 -7.08 -12.64 -9.57
N GLY A 42 -6.07 -12.71 -8.70
CA GLY A 42 -5.15 -11.63 -8.39
C GLY A 42 -5.76 -10.53 -7.51
N GLU A 43 -6.99 -10.72 -7.03
CA GLU A 43 -7.69 -9.74 -6.19
C GLU A 43 -7.10 -9.73 -4.79
N PHE A 44 -6.91 -8.55 -4.23
CA PHE A 44 -6.44 -8.36 -2.87
C PHE A 44 -7.34 -7.41 -2.09
N ASN A 45 -7.30 -7.56 -0.77
CA ASN A 45 -7.73 -6.54 0.18
C ASN A 45 -6.65 -6.32 1.23
N PHE A 46 -6.38 -5.07 1.58
CA PHE A 46 -5.48 -4.71 2.67
C PHE A 46 -6.10 -3.64 3.56
N ALA A 47 -6.05 -3.84 4.88
CA ALA A 47 -6.53 -2.85 5.82
C ALA A 47 -5.51 -1.71 5.97
N VAL A 48 -6.00 -0.48 6.10
CA VAL A 48 -5.22 0.70 6.48
C VAL A 48 -5.42 0.94 7.97
N ARG A 49 -4.34 0.86 8.75
CA ARG A 49 -4.35 1.09 10.21
C ARG A 49 -4.22 2.56 10.56
N GLU A 50 -3.40 3.29 9.80
CA GLU A 50 -3.23 4.74 9.94
C GLU A 50 -3.28 5.35 8.55
N GLY A 51 -4.28 6.20 8.30
CA GLY A 51 -4.50 6.85 7.03
C GLY A 51 -4.85 8.33 7.20
N TYR A 52 -4.48 9.13 6.21
CA TYR A 52 -4.78 10.56 6.16
C TYR A 52 -5.30 10.93 4.78
N LEU A 53 -6.19 11.92 4.71
CA LEU A 53 -6.55 12.53 3.45
C LEU A 53 -5.36 13.37 2.95
N ILE A 54 -5.06 13.29 1.65
CA ILE A 54 -4.25 14.30 0.97
C ILE A 54 -5.21 15.24 0.25
N LYS A 55 -5.02 16.55 0.43
CA LYS A 55 -5.75 17.60 -0.28
C LYS A 55 -4.79 18.72 -0.70
N ASN A 56 -4.80 19.07 -1.98
CA ASN A 56 -3.97 20.11 -2.58
C ASN A 56 -2.48 19.95 -2.25
N GLY A 57 -1.95 18.74 -2.41
CA GLY A 57 -0.54 18.45 -2.17
C GLY A 57 -0.11 18.44 -0.70
N LYS A 58 -1.06 18.33 0.23
CA LYS A 58 -0.78 18.35 1.69
C LYS A 58 -1.54 17.25 2.41
N ILE A 59 -0.89 16.66 3.41
CA ILE A 59 -1.57 15.79 4.38
C ILE A 59 -2.53 16.67 5.19
N ASP A 60 -3.80 16.28 5.18
CA ASP A 60 -4.90 16.96 5.85
C ASP A 60 -5.33 16.15 7.08
N LYS A 61 -6.62 15.82 7.21
CA LYS A 61 -7.17 15.13 8.38
C LYS A 61 -6.92 13.62 8.36
N PRO A 62 -6.80 12.98 9.55
CA PRO A 62 -6.80 11.52 9.64
C PRO A 62 -8.14 10.95 9.17
N VAL A 63 -8.12 9.75 8.60
CA VAL A 63 -9.33 8.99 8.23
C VAL A 63 -9.45 7.74 9.08
N ARG A 64 -10.68 7.37 9.42
CA ARG A 64 -10.96 6.14 10.19
C ARG A 64 -11.12 4.97 9.25
N GLY A 65 -10.24 3.97 9.40
CA GLY A 65 -10.38 2.62 8.85
C GLY A 65 -10.75 2.57 7.37
N ALA A 66 -9.75 2.35 6.51
CA ALA A 66 -9.96 2.10 5.09
C ALA A 66 -9.51 0.68 4.73
N THR A 67 -10.13 0.09 3.71
CA THR A 67 -9.65 -1.14 3.08
C THR A 67 -9.31 -0.85 1.63
N LEU A 68 -8.08 -1.12 1.23
CA LEU A 68 -7.65 -1.00 -0.16
C LEU A 68 -8.00 -2.26 -0.92
N ILE A 69 -8.70 -2.14 -2.05
CA ILE A 69 -9.17 -3.26 -2.85
C ILE A 69 -8.69 -3.06 -4.29
N GLY A 70 -8.20 -4.13 -4.91
CA GLY A 70 -7.76 -4.08 -6.30
C GLY A 70 -7.24 -5.43 -6.79
N LYS A 71 -6.69 -5.43 -8.01
CA LYS A 71 -5.99 -6.57 -8.59
C LYS A 71 -4.50 -6.27 -8.69
N GLY A 72 -3.66 -7.22 -8.26
CA GLY A 72 -2.22 -7.00 -8.14
C GLY A 72 -1.58 -6.52 -9.45
N PHE A 73 -1.89 -7.18 -10.57
CA PHE A 73 -1.32 -6.82 -11.88
C PHE A 73 -1.78 -5.45 -12.38
N ASP A 74 -3.05 -5.08 -12.15
CA ASP A 74 -3.57 -3.76 -12.55
C ASP A 74 -2.96 -2.65 -11.71
N VAL A 75 -2.83 -2.86 -10.40
CA VAL A 75 -2.30 -1.86 -9.46
C VAL A 75 -0.83 -1.59 -9.70
N LEU A 76 -0.04 -2.62 -10.04
CA LEU A 76 1.37 -2.45 -10.38
C LEU A 76 1.58 -1.52 -11.59
N LEU A 77 0.69 -1.58 -12.59
CA LEU A 77 0.74 -0.71 -13.76
C LEU A 77 0.30 0.73 -13.48
N LYS A 78 -0.37 0.96 -12.34
CA LYS A 78 -0.83 2.28 -11.89
C LYS A 78 0.15 2.98 -10.95
N ILE A 79 1.30 2.36 -10.66
CA ILE A 79 2.37 3.00 -9.89
C ILE A 79 3.06 4.02 -10.80
N ASP A 80 2.88 5.31 -10.50
CA ASP A 80 3.37 6.41 -11.34
C ASP A 80 4.47 7.26 -10.67
N MET A 81 4.67 7.10 -9.36
CA MET A 81 5.81 7.67 -8.64
C MET A 81 6.36 6.66 -7.64
N VAL A 82 7.70 6.58 -7.54
CA VAL A 82 8.41 5.69 -6.63
C VAL A 82 9.44 6.51 -5.85
N GLY A 83 9.33 6.47 -4.53
CA GLY A 83 10.15 7.22 -3.60
C GLY A 83 11.56 6.69 -3.45
N ASN A 84 12.42 7.47 -2.82
CA ASN A 84 13.82 7.14 -2.52
C ASN A 84 14.07 6.72 -1.07
N ASN A 85 12.99 6.44 -0.33
CA ASN A 85 12.98 6.20 1.11
C ASN A 85 12.59 4.76 1.50
N LEU A 86 13.15 3.76 0.81
CA LEU A 86 12.88 2.33 1.08
C LEU A 86 12.97 2.00 2.58
N ALA A 87 11.86 1.51 3.10
CA ALA A 87 11.76 0.91 4.42
C ALA A 87 11.31 -0.55 4.31
N ARG A 88 11.66 -1.34 5.33
CA ARG A 88 11.25 -2.75 5.46
C ARG A 88 10.47 -2.97 6.74
N GLY A 89 9.54 -3.90 6.69
CA GLY A 89 8.74 -4.37 7.82
C GLY A 89 8.85 -5.87 7.95
N GLN A 90 9.09 -6.33 9.18
CA GLN A 90 9.08 -7.74 9.55
C GLN A 90 7.64 -8.21 9.73
N GLY A 91 7.33 -9.43 9.31
CA GLY A 91 6.01 -10.00 9.44
C GLY A 91 5.97 -11.51 9.28
N MET A 92 4.75 -12.03 9.09
CA MET A 92 4.51 -13.45 8.90
C MET A 92 3.79 -13.66 7.57
N CYS A 93 4.33 -14.54 6.73
CA CYS A 93 3.67 -14.99 5.51
C CYS A 93 2.84 -16.24 5.83
N GLY A 94 1.51 -16.16 5.67
CA GLY A 94 0.61 -17.32 5.78
C GLY A 94 0.40 -18.03 4.44
N SER A 95 0.36 -19.36 4.45
CA SER A 95 -0.02 -20.18 3.29
C SER A 95 -0.63 -21.50 3.77
N ILE A 96 -1.11 -22.34 2.85
CA ILE A 96 -1.58 -23.70 3.16
C ILE A 96 -0.50 -24.55 3.84
N SER A 97 0.78 -24.26 3.57
CA SER A 97 1.93 -24.89 4.23
C SER A 97 2.31 -24.26 5.57
N GLY A 98 1.42 -23.48 6.19
CA GLY A 98 1.65 -22.82 7.49
C GLY A 98 2.26 -21.42 7.40
N SER A 99 2.60 -20.87 8.57
CA SER A 99 3.11 -19.51 8.74
C SER A 99 4.64 -19.50 8.88
N ILE A 100 5.32 -18.62 8.14
CA ILE A 100 6.78 -18.43 8.27
C ILE A 100 7.12 -16.95 8.43
N PRO A 101 8.23 -16.61 9.12
CA PRO A 101 8.76 -15.25 9.12
C PRO A 101 9.10 -14.79 7.70
N ALA A 102 8.75 -13.56 7.36
CA ALA A 102 9.03 -12.94 6.07
C ALA A 102 9.10 -11.42 6.20
N ASP A 103 9.86 -10.78 5.30
CA ASP A 103 9.92 -9.33 5.20
C ASP A 103 9.13 -8.83 3.99
N VAL A 104 8.52 -7.66 4.18
CA VAL A 104 8.01 -6.83 3.10
C VAL A 104 8.71 -5.48 3.12
N GLY A 105 8.85 -4.83 1.97
CA GLY A 105 9.41 -3.49 1.93
C GLY A 105 9.02 -2.72 0.69
N GLN A 106 9.00 -1.40 0.82
CA GLN A 106 8.81 -0.49 -0.30
C GLN A 106 9.26 0.91 0.12
N PRO A 107 9.69 1.77 -0.82
CA PRO A 107 9.64 3.20 -0.61
C PRO A 107 8.18 3.68 -0.57
N MET A 108 7.96 4.97 -0.35
CA MET A 108 6.67 5.56 -0.65
C MET A 108 6.37 5.36 -2.15
N ILE A 109 5.23 4.77 -2.48
CA ILE A 109 4.76 4.66 -3.86
C ILE A 109 3.45 5.43 -4.00
N ARG A 110 3.23 6.02 -5.18
CA ARG A 110 1.93 6.55 -5.55
C ARG A 110 1.27 5.63 -6.54
N VAL A 111 0.05 5.23 -6.22
CA VAL A 111 -0.85 4.52 -7.14
C VAL A 111 -1.85 5.55 -7.62
N SER A 112 -1.89 5.80 -8.94
CA SER A 112 -2.73 6.84 -9.53
C SER A 112 -4.23 6.62 -9.29
N GLU A 113 -4.66 5.37 -9.17
CA GLU A 113 -6.05 5.01 -8.91
C GLU A 113 -6.15 3.65 -8.19
N LEU A 114 -6.85 3.63 -7.05
CA LEU A 114 -7.13 2.43 -6.27
C LEU A 114 -8.48 2.56 -5.56
N THR A 115 -9.23 1.46 -5.47
CA THR A 115 -10.51 1.47 -4.74
C THR A 115 -10.24 1.53 -3.24
N VAL A 116 -10.81 2.53 -2.58
CA VAL A 116 -10.73 2.74 -1.14
C VAL A 116 -12.09 2.44 -0.52
N GLY A 117 -12.21 1.29 0.14
CA GLY A 117 -13.37 0.92 0.95
C GLY A 117 -13.36 1.67 2.28
N GLY A 118 -14.03 2.82 2.32
CA GLY A 118 -14.33 3.58 3.54
C GLY A 118 -15.84 3.68 3.78
N ARG A 119 -16.24 4.25 4.92
CA ARG A 119 -17.63 4.68 5.14
C ARG A 119 -17.71 6.18 4.90
N GLU A 120 -18.68 6.64 4.11
CA GLU A 120 -19.11 8.04 4.18
C GLU A 120 -19.61 8.31 5.60
N GLU A 121 -19.11 9.38 6.22
CA GLU A 121 -19.75 9.89 7.44
C GLU A 121 -21.15 10.39 7.04
N ALA A 122 -22.17 9.81 7.68
CA ALA A 122 -23.55 10.29 7.62
C ALA A 122 -23.70 11.60 8.40
#